data_AF-A0A967LLT0-F1
#
_entry.id   AF-A0A967LLT0-F1
#
_cell.length_a   1.000
_cell.length_b   1.000
_cell.length_c   1.000
_cell.angle_alpha   90.00
_cell.angle_beta   90.00
_cell.angle_gamma   90.00
#
_symmetry.space_group_name_H-M   'P 1'
#
loop_
_entity.id
_entity.type
_entity.pdbx_description
1 polymer ?
#
loop_
_entity_poly.entity_id
_entity_poly.type
_entity_poly.pdbx_seq_one_letter_code
_entity_poly.pdbx_strand_id
1 'polypeptide(L)' 'GSTSVRNAWDPFRKAGAAAREMLRTAAAEEWGVDRSTCRAENGAVVAGGRRATYGELVDRAAALPVPEDP' A
#
# COMPACT_ATOMS: atom_id res chain seq x y z
N GLY A 1 33.04 -9.04 -7.41
CA GLY A 1 32.04 -8.14 -8.04
C GLY A 1 30.89 -7.95 -7.08
N SER A 2 30.71 -6.74 -6.57
CA SER A 2 29.74 -6.41 -5.52
C SER A 2 28.35 -6.13 -6.11
N THR A 3 27.71 -7.14 -6.70
CA THR A 3 26.39 -7.02 -7.35
C THR A 3 25.22 -7.33 -6.41
N SER A 4 25.48 -7.92 -5.23
CA SER A 4 24.44 -8.42 -4.32
C SER A 4 23.54 -7.34 -3.71
N VAL A 5 24.06 -6.13 -3.48
CA VAL A 5 23.28 -5.04 -2.88
C VAL A 5 22.37 -4.36 -3.92
N ARG A 6 22.79 -4.32 -5.19
CA ARG A 6 21.96 -3.75 -6.27
C ARG A 6 20.78 -4.64 -6.63
N ASN A 7 20.98 -5.96 -6.68
CA ASN A 7 19.92 -6.90 -7.04
C ASN A 7 18.85 -7.07 -5.94
N ALA A 8 19.20 -6.84 -4.67
CA ALA A 8 18.25 -6.97 -3.56
C ALA A 8 17.42 -5.70 -3.32
N TRP A 9 17.80 -4.55 -3.88
CA TRP A 9 17.13 -3.28 -3.62
C TRP A 9 15.79 -3.12 -4.36
N ASP A 10 15.72 -3.56 -5.61
CA ASP A 10 14.50 -3.51 -6.42
C ASP A 10 13.33 -4.35 -5.85
N PRO A 11 13.50 -5.61 -5.39
CA PRO A 11 12.40 -6.37 -4.83
C PRO A 11 11.86 -5.75 -3.52
N PHE A 12 12.71 -5.18 -2.67
CA PHE A 12 12.23 -4.49 -1.47
C PHE A 12 11.47 -3.19 -1.78
N ARG A 13 11.91 -2.41 -2.78
CA ARG A 13 11.15 -1.24 -3.25
C ARG A 13 9.81 -1.63 -3.85
N LYS A 14 9.76 -2.70 -4.64
CA LYS A 14 8.51 -3.26 -5.19
C LYS A 14 7.56 -3.72 -4.08
N ALA A 15 8.06 -4.46 -3.09
CA ALA A 15 7.27 -4.90 -1.95
C ALA A 15 6.69 -3.73 -1.14
N GLY A 16 7.48 -2.67 -0.90
CA GLY A 16 6.99 -1.46 -0.24
C GLY A 16 5.95 -0.70 -1.07
N ALA A 17 6.12 -0.64 -2.40
CA ALA A 17 5.13 -0.05 -3.30
C ALA A 17 3.83 -0.85 -3.31
N ALA A 18 3.92 -2.19 -3.38
CA ALA A 18 2.78 -3.09 -3.32
C ALA A 18 2.02 -2.92 -1.99
N ALA A 19 2.73 -2.90 -0.85
CA ALA A 19 2.11 -2.67 0.46
C ALA A 19 1.35 -1.33 0.54
N ARG A 20 1.92 -0.25 -0.02
CA ARG A 20 1.26 1.06 -0.07
C ARG A 20 0.01 1.02 -0.95
N GLU A 21 0.08 0.36 -2.10
CA GLU A 21 -1.06 0.21 -3.01
C GLU A 21 -2.15 -0.70 -2.40
N MET A 22 -1.79 -1.73 -1.64
CA MET A 22 -2.73 -2.57 -0.89
C MET A 22 -3.48 -1.74 0.16
N LEU A 23 -2.79 -0.90 0.93
CA LEU A 23 -3.42 -0.01 1.91
C LEU A 23 -4.38 0.99 1.25
N ARG A 24 -4.00 1.56 0.10
CA ARG A 24 -4.90 2.45 -0.67
C ARG A 24 -6.09 1.70 -1.25
N THR A 25 -5.89 0.46 -1.69
CA THR A 25 -6.96 -0.40 -2.21
C THR A 25 -7.94 -0.78 -1.11
N ALA A 26 -7.45 -1.23 0.05
CA ALA A 26 -8.29 -1.54 1.20
C ALA A 26 -9.11 -0.32 1.66
N ALA A 27 -8.50 0.87 1.70
CA ALA A 27 -9.20 2.11 2.04
C ALA A 27 -10.24 2.52 0.97
N ALA A 28 -9.89 2.33 -0.30
CA ALA A 28 -10.80 2.59 -1.43
C ALA A 28 -12.03 1.68 -1.37
N GLU A 29 -11.85 0.39 -1.09
CA GLU A 29 -12.93 -0.56 -0.91
C GLU A 29 -13.79 -0.24 0.33
N GLU A 30 -13.17 0.07 1.47
CA GLU A 30 -13.88 0.43 2.70
C GLU A 30 -14.77 1.66 2.51
N TRP A 31 -14.33 2.63 1.71
CA TRP A 31 -15.05 3.88 1.49
C TRP A 31 -15.89 3.91 0.20
N GLY A 32 -15.74 2.91 -0.66
CA GLY A 32 -16.34 2.88 -2.00
C GLY A 32 -15.86 4.03 -2.90
N VAL A 33 -14.61 4.47 -2.75
CA VAL A 33 -14.00 5.57 -3.52
C VAL A 33 -12.90 5.05 -4.43
N ASP A 34 -12.49 5.83 -5.42
CA ASP A 34 -11.42 5.41 -6.31
C ASP A 34 -10.04 5.46 -5.62
N ARG A 35 -9.19 4.47 -5.90
CA ARG A 35 -7.81 4.39 -5.35
C ARG A 35 -6.97 5.64 -5.65
N SER A 36 -7.24 6.31 -6.77
CA SER A 36 -6.58 7.59 -7.12
C SER A 36 -6.91 8.71 -6.14
N THR A 37 -8.09 8.66 -5.52
CA THR A 37 -8.52 9.64 -4.50
C THR A 37 -7.98 9.34 -3.11
N CYS A 38 -7.64 8.07 -2.85
CA CYS A 38 -6.97 7.63 -1.63
C CYS A 38 -5.49 8.04 -1.66
N ARG A 39 -5.03 8.79 -0.65
CA ARG A 39 -3.65 9.25 -0.51
C ARG A 39 -3.07 8.73 0.80
N ALA A 40 -1.97 8.01 0.71
CA ALA A 40 -1.25 7.49 1.88
C ALA A 40 -0.28 8.56 2.42
N GLU A 41 -0.61 9.18 3.56
CA GLU A 41 0.11 10.28 4.24
C GLU A 41 0.11 10.11 5.77
N ASN A 42 1.24 10.44 6.41
CA ASN A 42 1.38 10.44 7.88
C ASN A 42 0.88 9.17 8.61
N GLY A 43 1.14 7.98 8.05
CA GLY A 43 0.71 6.73 8.67
C GLY A 43 -0.79 6.40 8.48
N ALA A 44 -1.47 7.10 7.58
CA ALA A 44 -2.90 6.93 7.31
C ALA A 44 -3.19 7.08 5.81
N VAL A 45 -4.28 6.50 5.34
CA VAL A 45 -4.86 6.83 4.04
C VAL A 45 -5.92 7.91 4.24
N VAL A 46 -5.90 8.94 3.40
CA VAL A 46 -6.89 10.02 3.37
C VAL A 46 -7.57 10.08 2.00
N ALA A 47 -8.88 10.24 1.96
CA ALA A 47 -9.62 10.42 0.71
C ALA A 47 -10.74 11.45 0.91
N GLY A 48 -10.61 12.63 0.29
CA GLY A 48 -11.68 13.63 0.20
C GLY A 48 -12.32 14.06 1.53
N GLY A 49 -11.59 14.01 2.65
CA GLY A 49 -12.09 14.34 3.99
C GLY A 49 -12.28 13.14 4.93
N ARG A 50 -12.14 11.90 4.42
CA ARG A 50 -12.06 10.69 5.24
C ARG A 50 -10.60 10.34 5.53
N ARG A 51 -10.31 9.82 6.72
CA ARG A 51 -8.98 9.37 7.15
C ARG A 51 -9.10 8.02 7.84
N ALA A 52 -8.31 7.04 7.42
CA ALA A 52 -8.19 5.73 8.06
C ALA A 52 -6.71 5.46 8.33
N THR A 53 -6.37 5.01 9.53
CA THR A 53 -4.97 4.73 9.87
C THR A 53 -4.50 3.43 9.22
N TYR A 54 -3.19 3.27 9.01
CA TYR A 54 -2.68 2.00 8.50
C TYR A 54 -3.01 0.81 9.41
N GLY A 55 -3.13 1.01 10.73
CA GLY A 55 -3.51 -0.06 11.65
C GLY A 55 -4.92 -0.59 11.40
N GLU A 56 -5.87 0.28 11.05
CA GLU A 56 -7.24 -0.15 10.71
C GLU A 56 -7.31 -0.81 9.32
N LEU A 57 -6.44 -0.35 8.42
CA LEU A 57 -6.37 -0.85 7.05
C LEU A 57 -5.51 -2.10 6.91
N VAL A 58 -4.58 -2.37 7.84
CA VAL A 58 -3.63 -3.49 7.72
C VAL A 58 -4.34 -4.82 7.80
N ASP A 59 -5.37 -4.96 8.65
CA ASP A 59 -6.14 -6.19 8.75
C ASP A 59 -6.90 -6.47 7.45
N ARG A 60 -7.44 -5.42 6.80
CA ARG A 60 -8.12 -5.52 5.51
C ARG A 60 -7.15 -5.74 4.36
N ALA A 61 -6.04 -5.01 4.34
CA ALA A 61 -4.98 -5.16 3.36
C ALA A 61 -4.34 -6.56 3.46
N ALA A 62 -4.16 -7.10 4.67
CA ALA A 62 -3.66 -8.46 4.87
C ALA A 62 -4.63 -9.54 4.39
N ALA A 63 -5.94 -9.26 4.40
CA ALA A 63 -6.96 -10.12 3.81
C ALA A 63 -7.00 -10.04 2.27
N LEU A 64 -6.44 -8.97 1.68
CA LEU A 64 -6.30 -8.84 0.23
C LEU A 64 -5.05 -9.62 -0.24
N PRO A 65 -5.12 -10.25 -1.43
CA PRO A 65 -3.96 -10.93 -1.99
C PRO A 65 -2.83 -9.91 -2.17
N VAL A 66 -1.65 -10.22 -1.61
CA VAL A 66 -0.44 -9.43 -1.85
C VAL A 66 -0.17 -9.47 -3.35
N PRO A 67 -0.03 -8.32 -4.04
CA PRO A 67 0.38 -8.31 -5.43
C PRO A 67 1.76 -8.93 -5.56
N GLU A 68 1.80 -10.20 -5.94
CA GLU A 68 2.99 -10.88 -6.41
C GLU A 68 3.26 -10.33 -7.82
N ASP A 69 4.23 -9.42 -7.90
CA ASP A 69 4.73 -8.75 -9.11
C ASP A 69 3.93 -7.55 -9.68
N PRO A 70 4.60 -6.41 -9.98
CA PRO A 70 4.22 -5.51 -11.05
C PRO A 70 4.70 -5.99 -12.43
#